data_AF-A0A4U5MHE7-F1
#
_entry.id   AF-A0A4U5MHE7-F1
#
_cell.length_a   1.000
_cell.length_b   1.000
_cell.length_c   1.000
_cell.angle_alpha   90.00
_cell.angle_beta   90.00
_cell.angle_gamma   90.00
#
_symmetry.space_group_name_H-M   'P 1'
#
loop_
_entity.id
_entity.type
_entity.pdbx_description
1 polymer ?
#
loop_
_entity_poly.entity_id
_entity_poly.type
_entity_poly.pdbx_seq_one_letter_code
_entity_poly.pdbx_strand_id
1 'polypeptide(L)'
;MEAQNLLSGFFPNYKIPLTRTSKKPFSSSLPSNPSFHSLLQSHNCVSFKTHHSPCYKGSLKKIFFCVNASENAVLEEKDYKRPQVVKRKKLAVFVSGGGSNFKSIHDACFEGLVHGDIVVLVTNKPDCGGAEYAKNKEIPVVLFPRTKDATDGLSPGDLVAALRSLEVDFILLAGYLKLIPAELIRAYPQSILNIHPSLLPAFGGKGYYGMKVHKAVIASGARYSGPTIHFVDEHYDTGRILAQRVVPVLANDTAEELAARVLHEEHQLYVEVTAALCEERLIWREDGVPLIQNRENPNEYS
;
A
#
# COMPACT_ATOMS: atom_id res chain seq x y z
N MET A 1 38.30 10.25 -45.36
CA MET A 1 38.50 11.28 -44.34
C MET A 1 37.84 10.83 -43.04
N GLU A 2 38.39 9.87 -42.28
CA GLU A 2 39.76 9.76 -41.71
C GLU A 2 40.00 10.78 -40.58
N ALA A 3 40.68 10.44 -39.49
CA ALA A 3 41.23 9.14 -39.07
C ALA A 3 41.34 9.02 -37.54
N GLN A 4 41.67 7.81 -37.10
CA GLN A 4 41.99 7.46 -35.71
C GLN A 4 43.41 7.91 -35.30
N ASN A 5 43.65 7.89 -33.98
CA ASN A 5 44.93 7.68 -33.29
C ASN A 5 46.02 8.77 -33.33
N LEU A 6 46.50 9.11 -32.12
CA LEU A 6 47.89 9.05 -31.64
C LEU A 6 47.82 9.21 -30.10
N LEU A 7 48.08 8.16 -29.31
CA LEU A 7 49.34 7.87 -28.59
C LEU A 7 49.83 8.98 -27.61
N SER A 8 50.44 8.71 -26.45
CA SER A 8 50.44 7.55 -25.52
C SER A 8 51.39 7.86 -24.35
N GLY A 9 51.08 7.39 -23.13
CA GLY A 9 52.08 7.05 -22.11
C GLY A 9 52.42 8.13 -21.06
N PHE A 10 52.23 7.78 -19.79
CA PHE A 10 53.33 7.68 -18.80
C PHE A 10 52.81 6.91 -17.56
N PHE A 11 53.33 5.70 -17.35
CA PHE A 11 53.25 4.96 -16.08
C PHE A 11 54.65 4.93 -15.46
N PRO A 12 54.73 4.77 -14.12
CA PRO A 12 55.67 3.76 -13.62
C PRO A 12 55.03 2.71 -12.70
N ASN A 13 55.64 1.53 -12.71
CA ASN A 13 55.20 0.32 -12.02
C ASN A 13 55.46 0.37 -10.51
N TYR A 14 54.67 -0.38 -9.74
CA TYR A 14 55.15 -1.06 -8.53
C TYR A 14 54.69 -2.52 -8.49
N LYS A 15 55.61 -3.43 -8.14
CA LYS A 15 55.37 -4.88 -8.03
C LYS A 15 55.32 -5.33 -6.56
N ILE A 16 54.62 -6.44 -6.38
CA ILE A 16 54.26 -7.17 -5.16
C ILE A 16 55.47 -7.88 -4.52
N PRO A 17 55.42 -8.21 -3.21
CA PRO A 17 55.93 -9.49 -2.70
C PRO A 17 54.81 -10.39 -2.15
N LEU A 18 54.77 -11.65 -2.59
CA LEU A 18 54.00 -12.71 -1.92
C LEU A 18 54.77 -13.20 -0.69
N THR A 19 54.06 -13.55 0.38
CA THR A 19 54.49 -14.61 1.30
C THR A 19 53.36 -15.62 1.53
N ARG A 20 53.76 -16.88 1.68
CA ARG A 20 52.90 -18.07 1.59
C ARG A 20 53.29 -19.03 2.70
N THR A 21 52.39 -19.29 3.66
CA THR A 21 52.51 -20.44 4.57
C THR A 21 51.15 -21.07 4.81
N SER A 22 51.15 -22.39 4.92
CA SER A 22 49.98 -23.25 5.03
C SER A 22 49.91 -23.91 6.40
N LYS A 23 48.70 -24.29 6.85
CA LYS A 23 48.37 -25.63 7.36
C LYS A 23 46.86 -25.78 7.65
N LYS A 24 46.32 -26.94 7.25
CA LYS A 24 45.02 -27.54 7.61
C LYS A 24 45.27 -28.58 8.74
N PRO A 25 44.28 -29.42 9.14
CA PRO A 25 42.90 -29.17 9.59
C PRO A 25 42.64 -29.82 10.97
N PHE A 26 41.40 -29.79 11.48
CA PHE A 26 40.91 -30.81 12.43
C PHE A 26 39.45 -31.23 12.13
N SER A 27 39.24 -32.54 11.97
CA SER A 27 37.98 -33.28 12.16
C SER A 27 37.97 -33.84 13.60
N SER A 28 36.95 -34.51 14.18
CA SER A 28 35.64 -35.04 13.74
C SER A 28 34.62 -34.85 14.91
N SER A 29 33.50 -35.57 15.15
CA SER A 29 32.83 -36.73 14.53
C SER A 29 31.36 -36.81 15.01
N LEU A 30 30.48 -37.45 14.23
CA LEU A 30 29.22 -38.07 14.70
C LEU A 30 29.52 -39.45 15.30
N PRO A 31 28.72 -39.96 16.26
CA PRO A 31 27.52 -40.79 15.95
C PRO A 31 26.36 -40.51 16.96
N SER A 32 25.15 -41.10 16.93
CA SER A 32 24.43 -42.05 16.04
C SER A 32 22.91 -41.96 16.33
N ASN A 33 22.08 -42.28 15.34
CA ASN A 33 20.64 -42.56 15.48
C ASN A 33 20.43 -43.97 16.14
N PRO A 34 19.23 -44.39 16.63
CA PRO A 34 18.13 -44.73 15.71
C PRO A 34 16.65 -44.69 16.23
N SER A 35 15.71 -44.61 15.26
CA SER A 35 14.38 -45.29 15.15
C SER A 35 13.32 -45.15 16.28
N PHE A 36 12.04 -44.88 16.01
CA PHE A 36 11.11 -45.80 15.31
C PHE A 36 9.74 -45.18 14.90
N HIS A 37 9.03 -45.87 13.98
CA HIS A 37 7.57 -45.88 13.68
C HIS A 37 6.77 -44.55 13.73
N SER A 38 6.33 -43.98 12.59
CA SER A 38 5.18 -44.35 11.73
C SER A 38 3.78 -44.11 12.34
N LEU A 39 2.92 -43.34 11.65
CA LEU A 39 1.59 -43.74 11.14
C LEU A 39 0.81 -42.57 10.51
N LEU A 40 0.12 -42.90 9.41
CA LEU A 40 -1.16 -42.36 8.89
C LEU A 40 -1.44 -40.84 8.81
N GLN A 41 -1.64 -40.42 7.55
CA GLN A 41 -2.84 -39.73 7.04
C GLN A 41 -3.73 -38.93 8.01
N SER A 42 -3.91 -37.64 7.71
CA SER A 42 -5.27 -37.09 7.50
C SER A 42 -5.24 -35.82 6.65
N HIS A 43 -6.18 -35.71 5.72
CA HIS A 43 -6.48 -34.45 5.04
C HIS A 43 -7.32 -33.58 5.98
N ASN A 44 -6.81 -32.42 6.40
CA ASN A 44 -7.62 -31.43 7.09
C ASN A 44 -7.99 -30.28 6.15
N CYS A 45 -9.19 -30.41 5.58
CA CYS A 45 -9.89 -29.32 4.90
C CYS A 45 -10.47 -28.38 5.97
N VAL A 46 -10.02 -27.12 6.01
CA VAL A 46 -10.49 -26.15 7.02
C VAL A 46 -11.84 -25.60 6.58
N SER A 47 -12.90 -26.08 7.23
CA SER A 47 -14.27 -25.59 7.04
C SER A 47 -14.55 -24.42 7.98
N PHE A 48 -14.98 -23.28 7.44
CA PHE A 48 -15.45 -22.13 8.22
C PHE A 48 -16.81 -22.45 8.85
N LYS A 49 -16.86 -22.55 10.19
CA LYS A 49 -18.12 -22.60 10.94
C LYS A 49 -18.53 -21.19 11.36
N THR A 50 -19.68 -20.73 10.88
CA THR A 50 -20.35 -19.53 11.35
C THR A 50 -20.99 -19.79 12.72
N HIS A 51 -20.58 -19.05 13.75
CA HIS A 51 -21.23 -19.07 15.06
C HIS A 51 -22.24 -17.93 15.17
N HIS A 52 -23.53 -18.26 15.19
CA HIS A 52 -24.61 -17.34 15.59
C HIS A 52 -24.83 -17.40 17.11
N SER A 53 -24.84 -16.24 17.77
CA SER A 53 -25.41 -15.97 19.11
C SER A 53 -25.33 -14.45 19.41
N PRO A 54 -26.14 -13.88 20.32
CA PRO A 54 -27.59 -13.82 20.21
C PRO A 54 -28.16 -12.39 20.34
N CYS A 55 -29.46 -12.26 20.08
CA CYS A 55 -30.25 -11.02 20.11
C CYS A 55 -30.11 -10.21 21.41
N TYR A 56 -29.73 -8.92 21.30
CA TYR A 56 -29.86 -7.93 22.37
C TYR A 56 -31.20 -7.17 22.26
N LYS A 57 -32.07 -7.33 23.26
CA LYS A 57 -33.29 -6.52 23.42
C LYS A 57 -32.94 -5.20 24.11
N GLY A 58 -32.84 -4.11 23.34
CA GLY A 58 -32.77 -2.73 23.84
C GLY A 58 -34.16 -2.11 24.02
N SER A 59 -34.41 -1.45 25.13
CA SER A 59 -35.75 -0.98 25.54
C SER A 59 -36.29 0.19 24.71
N LEU A 60 -37.46 0.00 24.08
CA LEU A 60 -38.26 1.09 23.51
C LEU A 60 -38.90 1.92 24.64
N LYS A 61 -38.43 3.15 24.85
CA LYS A 61 -39.10 4.12 25.72
C LYS A 61 -40.47 4.49 25.11
N LYS A 62 -41.55 4.00 25.72
CA LYS A 62 -42.93 4.47 25.43
C LYS A 62 -43.02 5.96 25.77
N ILE A 63 -43.22 6.80 24.76
CA ILE A 63 -43.68 8.17 24.94
C ILE A 63 -45.22 8.11 25.02
N PHE A 64 -45.78 8.58 26.13
CA PHE A 64 -47.23 8.75 26.27
C PHE A 64 -47.68 9.95 25.42
N PHE A 65 -48.62 9.73 24.51
CA PHE A 65 -49.41 10.81 23.92
C PHE A 65 -50.65 11.06 24.78
N CYS A 66 -50.71 12.22 25.43
CA CYS A 66 -51.99 12.79 25.84
C CYS A 66 -52.64 13.43 24.61
N VAL A 67 -53.88 13.06 24.33
CA VAL A 67 -54.70 13.71 23.29
C VAL A 67 -55.40 14.91 23.92
N ASN A 68 -55.24 16.08 23.32
CA ASN A 68 -56.25 17.15 23.35
C ASN A 68 -56.15 17.96 22.05
N ALA A 69 -57.27 18.55 21.64
CA ALA A 69 -57.55 18.92 20.25
C ALA A 69 -57.27 20.40 19.92
N SER A 70 -57.38 20.71 18.61
CA SER A 70 -57.21 22.03 17.94
C SER A 70 -55.80 22.62 18.02
N GLU A 71 -55.16 23.06 16.94
CA GLU A 71 -55.69 23.84 15.80
C GLU A 71 -55.09 23.43 14.44
N ASN A 72 -55.60 24.03 13.35
CA ASN A 72 -55.13 23.81 11.98
C ASN A 72 -53.71 24.38 11.76
N ALA A 73 -52.69 23.54 11.89
CA ALA A 73 -51.36 23.82 11.36
C ALA A 73 -51.14 23.04 10.06
N VAL A 74 -51.20 23.74 8.91
CA VAL A 74 -50.66 23.22 7.65
C VAL A 74 -49.14 23.24 7.79
N LEU A 75 -48.58 22.14 8.26
CA LEU A 75 -47.13 21.94 8.26
C LEU A 75 -46.72 21.54 6.84
N GLU A 76 -45.95 22.41 6.18
CA GLU A 76 -45.27 22.04 4.95
C GLU A 76 -44.37 20.83 5.22
N GLU A 77 -44.63 19.72 4.55
CA GLU A 77 -43.73 18.56 4.55
C GLU A 77 -42.43 18.96 3.83
N LYS A 78 -41.48 19.48 4.60
CA LYS A 78 -40.10 19.64 4.13
C LYS A 78 -39.55 18.25 3.86
N ASP A 79 -39.37 17.94 2.58
CA ASP A 79 -38.69 16.75 2.06
C ASP A 79 -37.27 16.66 2.63
N TYR A 80 -37.17 16.14 3.85
CA TYR A 80 -35.91 15.90 4.52
C TYR A 80 -35.30 14.64 3.88
N LYS A 81 -34.67 14.84 2.72
CA LYS A 81 -33.91 13.80 2.00
C LYS A 81 -33.08 13.04 3.03
N ARG A 82 -33.43 11.77 3.26
CA ARG A 82 -32.63 10.90 4.12
C ARG A 82 -31.18 11.01 3.65
N PRO A 83 -30.21 11.23 4.56
CA PRO A 83 -28.81 11.25 4.16
C PRO A 83 -28.52 9.94 3.43
N GLN A 84 -28.08 10.05 2.18
CA GLN A 84 -27.74 8.89 1.36
C GLN A 84 -26.65 8.12 2.12
N VAL A 85 -26.94 6.88 2.51
CA VAL A 85 -25.97 6.03 3.20
C VAL A 85 -24.95 5.59 2.16
N VAL A 86 -23.89 6.40 1.99
CA VAL A 86 -22.81 6.11 1.05
C VAL A 86 -22.20 4.77 1.45
N LYS A 87 -22.32 3.76 0.57
CA LYS A 87 -21.75 2.43 0.81
C LYS A 87 -20.25 2.57 1.04
N ARG A 88 -19.76 2.10 2.19
CA ARG A 88 -18.31 2.08 2.46
C ARG A 88 -17.61 1.19 1.42
N LYS A 89 -16.52 1.69 0.84
CA LYS A 89 -15.70 0.96 -0.13
C LYS A 89 -14.83 -0.07 0.57
N LYS A 90 -14.55 -1.20 -0.07
CA LYS A 90 -13.65 -2.22 0.46
C LYS A 90 -12.25 -2.05 -0.12
N LEU A 91 -11.27 -1.90 0.77
CA LEU A 91 -9.89 -1.57 0.44
C LEU A 91 -8.98 -2.78 0.71
N ALA A 92 -8.06 -3.06 -0.21
CA ALA A 92 -6.93 -3.95 0.02
C ALA A 92 -5.64 -3.13 0.09
N VAL A 93 -4.83 -3.32 1.13
CA VAL A 93 -3.58 -2.56 1.31
C VAL A 93 -2.37 -3.49 1.15
N PHE A 94 -1.39 -3.09 0.35
CA PHE A 94 -0.22 -3.90 0.02
C PHE A 94 1.05 -3.31 0.66
N VAL A 95 1.83 -4.13 1.38
CA VAL A 95 3.02 -3.65 2.13
C VAL A 95 4.21 -4.61 2.08
N SER A 96 5.42 -4.07 2.24
CA SER A 96 6.68 -4.86 2.34
C SER A 96 7.55 -4.49 3.55
N GLY A 97 7.02 -3.73 4.51
CA GLY A 97 7.79 -3.07 5.58
C GLY A 97 6.95 -2.65 6.79
N GLY A 98 7.32 -1.54 7.44
CA GLY A 98 6.71 -1.08 8.70
C GLY A 98 5.25 -0.61 8.60
N GLY A 99 4.75 -0.36 7.39
CA GLY A 99 3.33 -0.10 7.12
C GLY A 99 2.79 1.20 7.72
N SER A 100 3.59 2.27 7.82
CA SER A 100 3.13 3.55 8.38
C SER A 100 1.98 4.17 7.56
N ASN A 101 2.10 4.25 6.23
CA ASN A 101 1.01 4.65 5.34
C ASN A 101 -0.27 3.80 5.55
N PHE A 102 -0.12 2.48 5.68
CA PHE A 102 -1.24 1.58 5.98
C PHE A 102 -1.93 1.93 7.30
N LYS A 103 -1.16 2.23 8.35
CA LYS A 103 -1.69 2.64 9.67
C LYS A 103 -2.46 3.96 9.55
N SER A 104 -1.90 4.97 8.89
CA SER A 104 -2.57 6.26 8.70
C SER A 104 -3.90 6.13 7.95
N ILE A 105 -3.97 5.29 6.91
CA ILE A 105 -5.22 5.01 6.18
C ILE A 105 -6.19 4.23 7.08
N HIS A 106 -5.73 3.22 7.80
CA HIS A 106 -6.56 2.42 8.72
C HIS A 106 -7.18 3.27 9.83
N ASP A 107 -6.38 4.13 10.46
CA ASP A 107 -6.83 4.98 11.56
C ASP A 107 -7.84 6.02 11.02
N ALA A 108 -7.62 6.59 9.83
CA ALA A 108 -8.60 7.45 9.15
C ALA A 108 -9.90 6.72 8.71
N CYS A 109 -9.83 5.43 8.35
CA CYS A 109 -11.00 4.57 8.11
C CYS A 109 -11.84 4.37 9.39
N PHE A 110 -11.16 4.21 10.54
CA PHE A 110 -11.76 4.01 11.86
C PHE A 110 -12.38 5.30 12.43
N GLU A 111 -11.72 6.44 12.24
CA GLU A 111 -12.21 7.77 12.63
C GLU A 111 -13.35 8.28 11.71
N GLY A 112 -13.62 7.59 10.60
CA GLY A 112 -14.67 7.97 9.64
C GLY A 112 -14.28 9.07 8.65
N LEU A 113 -13.02 9.50 8.66
CA LEU A 113 -12.45 10.43 7.67
C LEU A 113 -12.39 9.80 6.28
N VAL A 114 -12.12 8.49 6.21
CA VAL A 114 -12.18 7.69 4.99
C VAL A 114 -13.42 6.79 5.04
N HIS A 115 -14.29 6.92 4.03
CA HIS A 115 -15.54 6.15 3.93
C HIS A 115 -15.32 4.75 3.32
N GLY A 116 -14.36 4.00 3.87
CA GLY A 116 -13.99 2.66 3.39
C GLY A 116 -13.37 1.78 4.47
N ASP A 117 -13.39 0.47 4.25
CA ASP A 117 -12.98 -0.57 5.20
C ASP A 117 -11.83 -1.39 4.62
N ILE A 118 -10.73 -1.53 5.36
CA ILE A 118 -9.59 -2.36 4.93
C ILE A 118 -9.90 -3.82 5.22
N VAL A 119 -10.30 -4.56 4.19
CA VAL A 119 -10.76 -5.95 4.31
C VAL A 119 -9.63 -6.98 4.22
N VAL A 120 -8.45 -6.59 3.74
CA VAL A 120 -7.26 -7.46 3.65
C VAL A 120 -5.98 -6.64 3.54
N LEU A 121 -4.92 -7.12 4.21
CA LEU A 121 -3.55 -6.72 3.98
C LEU A 121 -2.84 -7.78 3.12
N VAL A 122 -2.17 -7.36 2.05
CA VAL A 122 -1.34 -8.24 1.23
C VAL A 122 0.13 -7.90 1.47
N THR A 123 0.99 -8.91 1.62
CA THR A 123 2.42 -8.68 1.83
C THR A 123 3.29 -9.75 1.19
N ASN A 124 4.52 -9.39 0.81
CA ASN A 124 5.56 -10.34 0.43
C ASN A 124 6.52 -10.68 1.58
N LYS A 125 6.22 -10.25 2.82
CA LYS A 125 6.97 -10.52 4.05
C LYS A 125 6.00 -10.73 5.23
N PRO A 126 5.71 -11.97 5.66
CA PRO A 126 4.67 -12.25 6.65
C PRO A 126 4.95 -11.68 8.05
N ASP A 127 6.22 -11.35 8.33
CA ASP A 127 6.72 -10.85 9.62
C ASP A 127 7.12 -9.37 9.57
N CYS A 128 6.64 -8.62 8.58
CA CYS A 128 6.84 -7.17 8.55
C CYS A 128 5.88 -6.43 9.52
N GLY A 129 6.29 -5.27 10.03
CA GLY A 129 5.50 -4.52 11.02
C GLY A 129 4.12 -4.04 10.53
N GLY A 130 3.87 -4.01 9.21
CA GLY A 130 2.52 -3.87 8.67
C GLY A 130 1.66 -5.11 8.87
N ALA A 131 2.21 -6.31 8.63
CA ALA A 131 1.52 -7.58 8.84
C ALA A 131 1.27 -7.89 10.32
N GLU A 132 2.20 -7.53 11.20
CA GLU A 132 2.00 -7.58 12.66
C GLU A 132 0.85 -6.67 13.10
N TYR A 133 0.83 -5.40 12.65
CA TYR A 133 -0.26 -4.47 12.95
C TYR A 133 -1.62 -4.99 12.43
N ALA A 134 -1.70 -5.52 11.21
CA ALA A 134 -2.93 -6.08 10.67
C ALA A 134 -3.46 -7.25 11.52
N LYS A 135 -2.58 -8.20 11.91
CA LYS A 135 -2.93 -9.31 12.81
C LYS A 135 -3.49 -8.78 14.15
N ASN A 136 -2.85 -7.76 14.73
CA ASN A 136 -3.29 -7.12 15.99
C ASN A 136 -4.59 -6.31 15.86
N LYS A 137 -5.05 -6.04 14.64
CA LYS A 137 -6.34 -5.39 14.32
C LYS A 137 -7.36 -6.36 13.71
N GLU A 138 -7.08 -7.66 13.74
CA GLU A 138 -7.91 -8.74 13.18
C GLU A 138 -8.14 -8.62 11.65
N ILE A 139 -7.31 -7.85 10.94
CA ILE A 139 -7.35 -7.70 9.49
C ILE A 139 -6.67 -8.92 8.85
N PRO A 140 -7.34 -9.65 7.94
CA PRO A 140 -6.75 -10.80 7.23
C PRO A 140 -5.44 -10.43 6.53
N VAL A 141 -4.42 -11.28 6.67
CA VAL A 141 -3.11 -11.11 6.00
C VAL A 141 -2.91 -12.20 4.95
N VAL A 142 -2.63 -11.79 3.72
CA VAL A 142 -2.35 -12.67 2.58
C VAL A 142 -0.89 -12.54 2.14
N LEU A 143 -0.23 -13.68 1.94
CA LEU A 143 1.13 -13.73 1.41
C LEU A 143 1.10 -13.72 -0.12
N PHE A 144 1.81 -12.79 -0.76
CA PHE A 144 1.95 -12.69 -2.21
C PHE A 144 3.26 -11.99 -2.59
N PRO A 145 3.98 -12.42 -3.64
CA PRO A 145 3.69 -13.57 -4.51
C PRO A 145 4.18 -14.90 -3.94
N ARG A 146 3.65 -16.01 -4.46
CA ARG A 146 4.28 -17.32 -4.34
C ARG A 146 5.70 -17.27 -4.91
N THR A 147 6.69 -17.70 -4.13
CA THR A 147 8.07 -17.89 -4.60
C THR A 147 8.61 -19.24 -4.14
N LYS A 148 9.85 -19.60 -4.52
CA LYS A 148 10.51 -20.80 -4.01
C LYS A 148 10.69 -20.77 -2.48
N ASP A 149 10.91 -19.58 -1.92
CA ASP A 149 11.15 -19.36 -0.49
C ASP A 149 9.86 -18.98 0.26
N ALA A 150 8.75 -18.81 -0.45
CA ALA A 150 7.43 -18.44 0.04
C ALA A 150 6.35 -19.25 -0.70
N THR A 151 6.35 -20.57 -0.48
CA THR A 151 5.45 -21.53 -1.14
C THR A 151 3.97 -21.26 -0.85
N ASP A 152 3.70 -20.75 0.36
CA ASP A 152 2.36 -20.49 0.87
C ASP A 152 1.77 -19.18 0.29
N GLY A 153 2.56 -18.45 -0.50
CA GLY A 153 2.08 -17.29 -1.23
C GLY A 153 1.05 -17.67 -2.30
N LEU A 154 0.21 -16.71 -2.66
CA LEU A 154 -0.76 -16.85 -3.76
C LEU A 154 -0.08 -16.67 -5.13
N SER A 155 -0.61 -17.35 -6.15
CA SER A 155 -0.34 -16.96 -7.54
C SER A 155 -1.10 -15.67 -7.90
N PRO A 156 -0.76 -14.98 -9.00
CA PRO A 156 -1.53 -13.82 -9.46
C PRO A 156 -3.03 -14.11 -9.66
N GLY A 157 -3.37 -15.29 -10.19
CA GLY A 157 -4.77 -15.71 -10.39
C GLY A 157 -5.50 -15.97 -9.07
N ASP A 158 -4.84 -16.67 -8.13
CA ASP A 158 -5.41 -16.93 -6.79
C ASP A 158 -5.64 -15.62 -6.02
N LEU A 159 -4.71 -14.66 -6.14
CA LEU A 159 -4.85 -13.34 -5.54
C LEU A 159 -6.04 -12.58 -6.12
N VAL A 160 -6.20 -12.56 -7.45
CA VAL A 160 -7.37 -11.94 -8.11
C VAL A 160 -8.67 -12.59 -7.63
N ALA A 161 -8.71 -13.92 -7.51
CA ALA A 161 -9.89 -14.63 -7.00
C ALA A 161 -10.19 -14.26 -5.54
N ALA A 162 -9.18 -14.21 -4.67
CA ALA A 162 -9.33 -13.83 -3.27
C ALA A 162 -9.85 -12.39 -3.11
N LEU A 163 -9.24 -11.42 -3.79
CA LEU A 163 -9.64 -10.00 -3.72
C LEU A 163 -11.05 -9.78 -4.27
N ARG A 164 -11.45 -10.50 -5.32
CA ARG A 164 -12.83 -10.48 -5.85
C ARG A 164 -13.83 -11.12 -4.89
N SER A 165 -13.47 -12.22 -4.21
CA SER A 165 -14.35 -12.86 -3.22
C SER A 165 -14.61 -11.98 -2.00
N LEU A 166 -13.67 -11.09 -1.68
CA LEU A 166 -13.82 -10.05 -0.67
C LEU A 166 -14.62 -8.83 -1.16
N GLU A 167 -14.89 -8.72 -2.47
CA GLU A 167 -15.47 -7.55 -3.16
C GLU A 167 -14.62 -6.27 -3.01
N VAL A 168 -13.28 -6.38 -3.06
CA VAL A 168 -12.39 -5.22 -3.02
C VAL A 168 -12.72 -4.25 -4.17
N ASP A 169 -12.92 -2.97 -3.85
CA ASP A 169 -13.11 -1.87 -4.81
C ASP A 169 -11.76 -1.27 -5.26
N PHE A 170 -10.84 -1.06 -4.32
CA PHE A 170 -9.55 -0.40 -4.55
C PHE A 170 -8.37 -1.12 -3.88
N ILE A 171 -7.21 -1.08 -4.53
CA ILE A 171 -5.94 -1.62 -4.06
C ILE A 171 -4.95 -0.47 -3.84
N LEU A 172 -4.43 -0.35 -2.62
CA LEU A 172 -3.53 0.72 -2.21
C LEU A 172 -2.14 0.14 -1.90
N LEU A 173 -1.16 0.41 -2.76
CA LEU A 173 0.24 0.03 -2.50
C LEU A 173 0.85 1.05 -1.53
N ALA A 174 1.14 0.60 -0.30
CA ALA A 174 1.62 1.41 0.81
C ALA A 174 3.06 1.00 1.18
N GLY A 175 3.98 1.18 0.23
CA GLY A 175 5.35 0.68 0.33
C GLY A 175 5.49 -0.81 -0.01
N TYR A 176 4.80 -1.25 -1.07
CA TYR A 176 4.95 -2.59 -1.65
C TYR A 176 6.11 -2.62 -2.65
N LEU A 177 7.00 -3.61 -2.56
CA LEU A 177 8.31 -3.63 -3.23
C LEU A 177 8.43 -4.71 -4.32
N LYS A 178 7.30 -5.16 -4.88
CA LYS A 178 7.27 -6.09 -6.03
C LYS A 178 6.41 -5.48 -7.14
N LEU A 179 6.80 -5.73 -8.39
CA LEU A 179 5.99 -5.37 -9.55
C LEU A 179 4.62 -6.05 -9.45
N ILE A 180 3.57 -5.30 -9.79
CA ILE A 180 2.22 -5.84 -9.88
C ILE A 180 2.07 -6.64 -11.18
N PRO A 181 1.54 -7.87 -11.15
CA PRO A 181 1.35 -8.66 -12.36
C PRO A 181 0.22 -8.11 -13.24
N ALA A 182 0.35 -8.28 -14.56
CA ALA A 182 -0.63 -7.84 -15.54
C ALA A 182 -2.03 -8.48 -15.35
N GLU A 183 -2.11 -9.67 -14.73
CA GLU A 183 -3.37 -10.27 -14.29
C GLU A 183 -4.13 -9.40 -13.28
N LEU A 184 -3.42 -8.79 -12.32
CA LEU A 184 -4.05 -7.95 -11.30
C LEU A 184 -4.45 -6.59 -11.87
N ILE A 185 -3.59 -5.98 -12.68
CA ILE A 185 -3.86 -4.70 -13.37
C ILE A 185 -5.10 -4.82 -14.28
N ARG A 186 -5.21 -5.90 -15.08
CA ARG A 186 -6.39 -6.16 -15.91
C ARG A 186 -7.64 -6.51 -15.11
N ALA A 187 -7.49 -7.05 -13.89
CA ALA A 187 -8.62 -7.37 -13.01
C ALA A 187 -9.14 -6.14 -12.23
N TYR A 188 -8.30 -5.11 -12.06
CA TYR A 188 -8.55 -3.88 -11.30
C TYR A 188 -8.19 -2.62 -12.12
N PRO A 189 -8.81 -2.42 -13.32
CA PRO A 189 -8.50 -1.28 -14.17
C PRO A 189 -8.81 0.03 -13.45
N GLN A 190 -7.84 0.96 -13.39
CA GLN A 190 -7.96 2.24 -12.67
C GLN A 190 -8.32 2.11 -11.17
N SER A 191 -8.16 0.92 -10.57
CA SER A 191 -8.45 0.65 -9.15
C SER A 191 -7.21 0.34 -8.30
N ILE A 192 -6.00 0.42 -8.88
CA ILE A 192 -4.74 0.22 -8.15
C ILE A 192 -3.97 1.54 -8.10
N LEU A 193 -3.66 2.00 -6.90
CA LEU A 193 -2.85 3.20 -6.67
C LEU A 193 -1.58 2.85 -5.90
N ASN A 194 -0.52 3.63 -6.14
CA ASN A 194 0.75 3.54 -5.43
C ASN A 194 1.17 4.92 -4.94
N ILE A 195 1.82 4.97 -3.77
CA ILE A 195 2.53 6.15 -3.30
C ILE A 195 4.04 5.96 -3.48
N HIS A 196 4.67 6.93 -4.14
CA HIS A 196 6.10 6.94 -4.42
C HIS A 196 6.77 8.16 -3.79
N PRO A 197 7.91 8.02 -3.07
CA PRO A 197 8.50 9.08 -2.25
C PRO A 197 9.37 10.09 -3.02
N SER A 198 8.97 10.44 -4.25
CA SER A 198 9.52 11.58 -5.01
C SER A 198 8.46 12.18 -5.94
N LEU A 199 8.72 13.41 -6.42
CA LEU A 199 7.92 14.07 -7.44
C LEU A 199 8.16 13.41 -8.80
N LEU A 200 7.33 12.42 -9.14
CA LEU A 200 7.39 11.72 -10.44
C LEU A 200 7.20 12.72 -11.60
N PRO A 201 7.88 12.49 -12.75
CA PRO A 201 8.68 11.31 -13.10
C PRO A 201 10.10 11.28 -12.50
N ALA A 202 10.52 12.31 -11.75
CA ALA A 202 11.87 12.35 -11.19
C ALA A 202 12.05 11.30 -10.08
N PHE A 203 13.18 10.58 -10.11
CA PHE A 203 13.53 9.52 -9.16
C PHE A 203 12.48 8.39 -9.04
N GLY A 204 11.70 8.16 -10.10
CA GLY A 204 10.82 7.00 -10.25
C GLY A 204 11.47 5.83 -10.98
N GLY A 205 10.83 4.67 -10.91
CA GLY A 205 11.17 3.50 -11.70
C GLY A 205 12.05 2.48 -10.99
N LYS A 206 12.37 1.40 -11.71
CA LYS A 206 13.04 0.21 -11.15
C LYS A 206 14.35 0.55 -10.44
N GLY A 207 14.34 0.40 -9.12
CA GLY A 207 15.51 0.59 -8.25
C GLY A 207 15.39 1.78 -7.30
N TYR A 208 14.48 2.71 -7.59
CA TYR A 208 14.12 3.81 -6.70
C TYR A 208 13.01 3.37 -5.74
N TYR A 209 13.38 2.98 -4.53
CA TYR A 209 12.40 2.64 -3.48
C TYR A 209 12.96 2.89 -2.08
N GLY A 210 12.10 3.34 -1.17
CA GLY A 210 12.46 3.72 0.20
C GLY A 210 13.67 4.65 0.25
N MET A 211 14.62 4.37 1.14
CA MET A 211 15.80 5.22 1.36
C MET A 211 16.69 5.45 0.12
N LYS A 212 16.57 4.62 -0.93
CA LYS A 212 17.30 4.86 -2.19
C LYS A 212 16.81 6.14 -2.90
N VAL A 213 15.54 6.48 -2.78
CA VAL A 213 14.95 7.67 -3.42
C VAL A 213 15.51 8.93 -2.78
N HIS A 214 15.38 9.07 -1.46
CA HIS A 214 15.90 10.24 -0.74
C HIS A 214 17.42 10.41 -0.89
N LYS A 215 18.19 9.30 -0.91
CA LYS A 215 19.64 9.35 -1.18
C LYS A 215 19.96 9.87 -2.58
N ALA A 216 19.19 9.49 -3.60
CA ALA A 216 19.36 10.01 -4.95
C ALA A 216 18.94 11.48 -5.07
N VAL A 217 17.86 11.89 -4.38
CA VAL A 217 17.42 13.29 -4.31
C VAL A 217 18.51 14.18 -3.70
N ILE A 218 19.03 13.82 -2.52
CA ILE A 218 20.13 14.57 -1.88
C ILE A 218 21.37 14.62 -2.78
N ALA A 219 21.78 13.47 -3.36
CA ALA A 219 22.95 13.41 -4.24
C ALA A 219 22.81 14.22 -5.54
N SER A 220 21.58 14.46 -6.01
CA SER A 220 21.30 15.27 -7.21
C SER A 220 21.40 16.79 -6.98
N GLY A 221 21.38 17.25 -5.72
CA GLY A 221 21.30 18.67 -5.38
C GLY A 221 19.92 19.32 -5.59
N ALA A 222 18.87 18.52 -5.85
CA ALA A 222 17.50 19.01 -5.95
C ALA A 222 17.07 19.81 -4.70
N ARG A 223 16.24 20.84 -4.91
CA ARG A 223 15.70 21.71 -3.84
C ARG A 223 14.28 21.37 -3.41
N TYR A 224 13.64 20.47 -4.14
CA TYR A 224 12.29 20.01 -3.87
C TYR A 224 12.20 18.49 -4.09
N SER A 225 11.35 17.86 -3.30
CA SER A 225 10.95 16.46 -3.36
C SER A 225 9.50 16.36 -2.88
N GLY A 226 9.07 15.21 -2.38
CA GLY A 226 7.73 14.98 -1.83
C GLY A 226 7.06 13.77 -2.45
N PRO A 227 5.90 13.34 -1.93
CA PRO A 227 5.23 12.15 -2.43
C PRO A 227 4.46 12.40 -3.73
N THR A 228 4.36 11.35 -4.55
CA THR A 228 3.40 11.24 -5.64
C THR A 228 2.48 10.06 -5.43
N ILE A 229 1.18 10.26 -5.58
CA ILE A 229 0.21 9.17 -5.75
C ILE A 229 -0.16 9.07 -7.23
N HIS A 230 -0.08 7.85 -7.77
CA HIS A 230 -0.37 7.55 -9.16
C HIS A 230 -1.10 6.22 -9.32
N PHE A 231 -1.79 6.05 -10.44
CA PHE A 231 -2.34 4.75 -10.83
C PHE A 231 -1.21 3.80 -11.23
N VAL A 232 -1.36 2.51 -10.94
CA VAL A 232 -0.36 1.49 -11.28
C VAL A 232 -0.62 0.93 -12.68
N ASP A 233 0.44 0.82 -13.47
CA ASP A 233 0.47 0.10 -14.75
C ASP A 233 1.48 -1.06 -14.71
N GLU A 234 1.81 -1.67 -15.85
CA GLU A 234 2.72 -2.82 -15.93
C GLU A 234 4.21 -2.48 -15.66
N HIS A 235 4.55 -1.21 -15.50
CA HIS A 235 5.89 -0.72 -15.19
C HIS A 235 5.92 0.05 -13.86
N TYR A 236 7.13 0.23 -13.31
CA TYR A 236 7.32 0.99 -12.08
C TYR A 236 7.16 2.49 -12.35
N ASP A 237 6.21 3.11 -11.64
CA ASP A 237 6.08 4.55 -11.45
C ASP A 237 5.86 5.39 -12.74
N THR A 238 5.29 4.78 -13.78
CA THR A 238 4.95 5.44 -15.07
C THR A 238 3.48 5.79 -15.23
N GLY A 239 2.61 5.23 -14.40
CA GLY A 239 1.16 5.39 -14.54
C GLY A 239 0.69 6.82 -14.22
N ARG A 240 -0.57 7.12 -14.56
CA ARG A 240 -1.11 8.48 -14.45
C ARG A 240 -1.02 9.00 -13.01
N ILE A 241 -0.31 10.11 -12.82
CA ILE A 241 -0.24 10.86 -11.57
C ILE A 241 -1.64 11.38 -11.23
N LEU A 242 -2.04 11.21 -9.98
CA LEU A 242 -3.30 11.70 -9.42
C LEU A 242 -3.07 12.88 -8.46
N ALA A 243 -2.05 12.81 -7.60
CA ALA A 243 -1.79 13.88 -6.64
C ALA A 243 -0.31 13.93 -6.24
N GLN A 244 0.17 15.12 -5.88
CA GLN A 244 1.53 15.37 -5.38
C GLN A 244 1.52 16.39 -4.23
N ARG A 245 2.48 16.29 -3.32
CA ARG A 245 2.81 17.32 -2.32
C ARG A 245 4.27 17.72 -2.48
N VAL A 246 4.58 19.01 -2.44
CA VAL A 246 5.95 19.52 -2.59
C VAL A 246 6.59 19.72 -1.22
N VAL A 247 7.74 19.08 -1.02
CA VAL A 247 8.54 19.13 0.20
C VAL A 247 9.88 19.82 -0.12
N PRO A 248 10.29 20.86 0.63
CA PRO A 248 11.60 21.47 0.45
C PRO A 248 12.72 20.53 0.90
N VAL A 249 13.81 20.51 0.14
CA VAL A 249 15.09 19.88 0.51
C VAL A 249 15.98 20.98 1.07
N LEU A 250 16.27 20.92 2.37
CA LEU A 250 17.06 21.92 3.08
C LEU A 250 18.55 21.76 2.75
N ALA A 251 19.31 22.84 2.89
CA ALA A 251 20.72 22.90 2.46
C ALA A 251 21.62 21.83 3.13
N ASN A 252 21.27 21.41 4.34
CA ASN A 252 22.03 20.46 5.16
C ASN A 252 21.25 19.15 5.44
N ASP A 253 20.16 18.87 4.73
CA ASP A 253 19.38 17.64 4.94
C ASP A 253 20.23 16.38 4.74
N THR A 254 20.17 15.47 5.72
CA THR A 254 20.44 14.05 5.47
C THR A 254 19.30 13.41 4.68
N ALA A 255 19.57 12.26 4.05
CA ALA A 255 18.53 11.51 3.35
C ALA A 255 17.43 11.01 4.32
N GLU A 256 17.81 10.75 5.57
CA GLU A 256 16.94 10.31 6.65
C GLU A 256 16.02 11.44 7.16
N GLU A 257 16.49 12.68 7.28
CA GLU A 257 15.66 13.86 7.60
C GLU A 257 14.69 14.21 6.47
N LEU A 258 15.17 14.17 5.23
CA LEU A 258 14.30 14.34 4.06
C LEU A 258 13.24 13.22 3.99
N ALA A 259 13.62 11.96 4.27
CA ALA A 259 12.69 10.84 4.31
C ALA A 259 11.59 11.04 5.36
N ALA A 260 11.93 11.51 6.56
CA ALA A 260 10.95 11.79 7.60
C ALA A 260 9.96 12.90 7.18
N ARG A 261 10.45 13.95 6.50
CA ARG A 261 9.61 15.06 6.01
C ARG A 261 8.69 14.63 4.87
N VAL A 262 9.20 13.84 3.92
CA VAL A 262 8.38 13.27 2.82
C VAL A 262 7.35 12.29 3.37
N LEU A 263 7.71 11.44 4.33
CA LEU A 263 6.82 10.46 4.95
C LEU A 263 5.65 11.11 5.72
N HIS A 264 5.84 12.32 6.26
CA HIS A 264 4.74 13.07 6.88
C HIS A 264 3.68 13.46 5.84
N GLU A 265 4.11 14.02 4.71
CA GLU A 265 3.22 14.34 3.58
C GLU A 265 2.62 13.09 2.94
N GLU A 266 3.34 11.96 2.90
CA GLU A 266 2.80 10.68 2.43
C GLU A 266 1.53 10.30 3.20
N HIS A 267 1.57 10.41 4.54
CA HIS A 267 0.45 10.00 5.40
C HIS A 267 -0.79 10.86 5.15
N GLN A 268 -0.62 12.18 5.03
CA GLN A 268 -1.73 13.09 4.77
C GLN A 268 -2.29 12.87 3.35
N LEU A 269 -1.42 12.90 2.34
CA LEU A 269 -1.82 12.79 0.94
C LEU A 269 -2.53 11.46 0.65
N TYR A 270 -2.07 10.34 1.22
CA TYR A 270 -2.72 9.05 0.97
C TYR A 270 -4.09 8.94 1.65
N VAL A 271 -4.27 9.54 2.82
CA VAL A 271 -5.58 9.64 3.47
C VAL A 271 -6.54 10.51 2.65
N GLU A 272 -6.09 11.70 2.22
CA GLU A 272 -6.88 12.62 1.38
C GLU A 272 -7.34 11.97 0.07
N VAL A 273 -6.43 11.30 -0.64
CA VAL A 273 -6.75 10.60 -1.90
C VAL A 273 -7.65 9.40 -1.65
N THR A 274 -7.43 8.62 -0.59
CA THR A 274 -8.29 7.46 -0.27
C THR A 274 -9.71 7.90 0.09
N ALA A 275 -9.86 9.02 0.80
CA ALA A 275 -11.18 9.63 1.06
C ALA A 275 -11.86 10.05 -0.27
N ALA A 276 -11.13 10.73 -1.16
CA ALA A 276 -11.66 11.12 -2.47
C ALA A 276 -12.11 9.93 -3.34
N LEU A 277 -11.36 8.82 -3.34
CA LEU A 277 -11.75 7.58 -4.00
C LEU A 277 -13.01 6.96 -3.39
N CYS A 278 -13.11 6.94 -2.06
CA CYS A 278 -14.27 6.40 -1.36
C CYS A 278 -15.55 7.24 -1.55
N GLU A 279 -15.38 8.55 -1.76
CA GLU A 279 -16.44 9.52 -2.03
C GLU A 279 -16.79 9.66 -3.52
N GLU A 280 -16.17 8.87 -4.40
CA GLU A 280 -16.38 8.90 -5.85
C GLU A 280 -16.06 10.28 -6.50
N ARG A 281 -15.17 11.07 -5.89
CA ARG A 281 -14.74 12.40 -6.37
C ARG A 281 -13.62 12.37 -7.43
N LEU A 282 -13.31 11.20 -7.97
CA LEU A 282 -12.31 11.03 -9.02
C LEU A 282 -12.95 11.27 -10.40
N ILE A 283 -12.49 12.30 -11.11
CA ILE A 283 -12.95 12.65 -12.46
C ILE A 283 -11.82 12.43 -13.46
N TRP A 284 -12.12 11.88 -14.62
CA TRP A 284 -11.16 11.73 -15.72
C TRP A 284 -11.44 12.78 -16.79
N ARG A 285 -10.41 13.55 -17.16
CA ARG A 285 -10.43 14.42 -18.35
C ARG A 285 -10.40 13.57 -19.62
N GLU A 286 -10.87 14.14 -20.73
CA GLU A 286 -10.91 13.47 -22.04
C GLU A 286 -9.52 12.99 -22.54
N ASP A 287 -8.43 13.66 -22.11
CA ASP A 287 -7.04 13.28 -22.41
C ASP A 287 -6.49 12.16 -21.49
N GLY A 288 -7.32 11.62 -20.60
CA GLY A 288 -6.95 10.56 -19.67
C GLY A 288 -6.09 11.04 -18.50
N VAL A 289 -6.13 12.33 -18.17
CA VAL A 289 -5.59 12.88 -16.92
C VAL A 289 -6.66 12.79 -15.83
N PRO A 290 -6.38 12.11 -14.69
CA PRO A 290 -7.30 12.07 -13.56
C PRO A 290 -7.20 13.35 -12.73
N LEU A 291 -8.29 13.70 -12.05
CA LEU A 291 -8.45 14.86 -11.18
C LEU A 291 -9.24 14.48 -9.93
N ILE A 292 -8.99 15.17 -8.82
CA ILE A 292 -9.83 15.10 -7.62
C ILE A 292 -10.76 16.32 -7.60
N GLN A 293 -12.06 16.08 -7.66
CA GLN A 293 -13.08 17.12 -7.50
C GLN A 293 -13.11 17.61 -6.04
N ASN A 294 -13.16 18.93 -5.86
CA ASN A 294 -13.29 19.57 -4.55
C ASN A 294 -14.68 19.24 -3.95
N ARG A 295 -14.71 18.94 -2.64
CA ARG A 295 -15.92 18.54 -1.91
C ARG A 295 -16.92 19.70 -1.71
N GLU A 296 -16.42 20.94 -1.60
CA GLU A 296 -17.23 22.15 -1.34
C GLU A 296 -17.60 22.90 -2.63
N ASN A 297 -16.70 22.94 -3.61
CA ASN A 297 -16.96 23.52 -4.93
C ASN A 297 -16.77 22.47 -6.05
N PRO A 298 -17.84 21.83 -6.55
CA PRO A 298 -17.75 20.82 -7.61
C PRO A 298 -17.15 21.30 -8.94
N ASN A 299 -16.94 22.60 -9.13
CA ASN A 299 -16.27 23.16 -10.32
C ASN A 299 -14.75 23.33 -10.13
N GLU A 300 -14.22 23.09 -8.93
CA GLU A 300 -12.80 23.09 -8.63
C GLU A 300 -12.23 21.68 -8.58
N TYR A 301 -10.97 21.56 -9.00
CA TYR A 301 -10.26 20.30 -9.11
C TYR A 301 -8.80 20.48 -8.67
N SER A 302 -8.21 19.42 -8.12
CA SER A 302 -6.79 19.29 -7.77
C SER A 302 -6.17 18.07 -8.42
#